data_AF-A0A845R4V6-F1
#
_entry.id   AF-A0A845R4V6-F1
#
_cell.length_a   1.000
_cell.length_b   1.000
_cell.length_c   1.000
_cell.angle_alpha   90.00
_cell.angle_beta   90.00
_cell.angle_gamma   90.00
#
_symmetry.space_group_name_H-M   'P 1'
#
loop_
_entity.id
_entity.type
_entity.pdbx_description
1 polymer ?
#
loop_
_entity_poly.entity_id
_entity_poly.type
_entity_poly.pdbx_seq_one_letter_code
_entity_poly.pdbx_strand_id
1 'polypeptide(L)'
;MGGKVMDFTEFEAAVKEVTETGALSFAARRALWLALGPWEERDEMDDSPRTLTEPLRKRAELALACAKKVMKVWSAYDSEDKGPQELLKKANACLKGKLEADQLYQAWKASDYMHRTEEERYSSAPMAAIAAERAAIVPYYDEFLLEPRYAGADDSELDPYDWDTAWCAALAWSGRNEEAGGGQQKVEEMKFWAWYLEQAAGLLGIEGFKFPKKAIKAFEEKQNPPKPVPEEVTLESLADFLNTGELRYCCRNLAKQTIYDEKEPLMYYITTRRQEESGICPKCKAKITQVSYWIGGNALEWDLPGDVHFMAVEETPFFHCPDHPEEWICAPCEHVNRKALFKRYIAGAGRAEALKRQIEERAVYCFSISENGASLNKRSLDRFLRHILERGEIPGLEWVSREDDSFAVDLSAFGPYVFFLDLTYEEFVKRYPERVRQAGEGMTEIDFAGVWARCYLDERGTLTRLETTSRFRVQLKDPKRDERYLAMGLHKALGMAGAEARTRAEAQGRFKYAREREEMDCLSGLSRAEAERILTVLRGCGVQCRIMPWLIAKRGDTW
;
A
#
# COMPACT_ATOMS: atom_id res chain seq x y z
N MET A 1 2.98 -59.71 -5.45
CA MET A 1 3.55 -59.25 -4.16
C MET A 1 4.52 -58.14 -4.45
N GLY A 2 4.26 -56.95 -3.92
CA GLY A 2 5.00 -55.73 -4.16
C GLY A 2 4.20 -54.54 -3.65
N GLY A 3 3.70 -54.66 -2.41
CA GLY A 3 3.12 -53.51 -1.72
C GLY A 3 4.26 -52.55 -1.43
N LYS A 4 4.25 -51.40 -2.10
CA LYS A 4 5.09 -50.25 -1.72
C LYS A 4 4.79 -49.96 -0.25
N VAL A 5 5.78 -50.17 0.60
CA VAL A 5 5.75 -49.74 1.99
C VAL A 5 5.54 -48.22 1.96
N MET A 6 4.55 -47.74 2.72
CA MET A 6 4.25 -46.31 2.91
C MET A 6 5.51 -45.55 3.27
N ASP A 7 5.82 -44.49 2.52
CA ASP A 7 6.88 -43.56 2.90
C ASP A 7 6.27 -42.60 3.92
N PHE A 8 6.58 -42.79 5.20
CA PHE A 8 6.14 -41.89 6.28
C PHE A 8 6.95 -40.57 6.28
N THR A 9 7.87 -40.41 5.34
CA THR A 9 8.86 -39.33 5.31
C THR A 9 8.26 -37.98 4.95
N GLU A 10 7.25 -37.89 4.06
CA GLU A 10 6.62 -36.61 3.73
C GLU A 10 5.82 -36.05 4.91
N PHE A 11 5.12 -36.91 5.65
CA PHE A 11 4.39 -36.50 6.84
C PHE A 11 5.32 -36.05 7.96
N GLU A 12 6.40 -36.80 8.22
CA GLU A 12 7.42 -36.43 9.20
C GLU A 12 8.13 -35.12 8.83
N ALA A 13 8.40 -34.90 7.53
CA ALA A 13 8.97 -33.65 7.03
C ALA A 13 8.03 -32.46 7.28
N ALA A 14 6.73 -32.62 7.01
CA ALA A 14 5.73 -31.59 7.28
C ALA A 14 5.60 -31.28 8.78
N VAL A 15 5.65 -32.29 9.65
CA VAL A 15 5.66 -32.09 11.12
C VAL A 15 6.90 -31.33 11.56
N LYS A 16 8.07 -31.65 11.00
CA LYS A 16 9.32 -30.95 11.28
C LYS A 16 9.25 -29.50 10.83
N GLU A 17 8.78 -29.23 9.62
CA GLU A 17 8.63 -27.89 9.07
C GLU A 17 7.73 -27.01 9.94
N VAL A 18 6.54 -27.49 10.31
CA VAL A 18 5.63 -26.74 11.20
C VAL A 18 6.25 -26.51 12.57
N THR A 19 7.04 -27.46 13.07
CA THR A 19 7.75 -27.32 14.35
C THR A 19 8.83 -26.23 14.30
N GLU A 20 9.51 -26.08 13.17
CA GLU A 20 10.62 -25.14 12.99
C GLU A 20 10.13 -23.74 12.61
N THR A 21 9.14 -23.65 11.73
CA THR A 21 8.71 -22.39 11.08
C THR A 21 7.37 -21.87 11.60
N GLY A 22 6.54 -22.74 12.18
CA GLY A 22 5.16 -22.42 12.53
C GLY A 22 4.19 -22.34 11.35
N ALA A 23 4.67 -22.55 10.12
CA ALA A 23 3.89 -22.54 8.89
C ALA A 23 4.03 -23.88 8.15
N LEU A 24 3.19 -24.12 7.15
CA LEU A 24 3.29 -25.27 6.25
C LEU A 24 3.28 -24.78 4.81
N SER A 25 4.41 -24.90 4.12
CA SER A 25 4.61 -24.44 2.74
C SER A 25 3.73 -25.17 1.74
N PHE A 26 3.48 -24.52 0.60
CA PHE A 26 2.76 -25.12 -0.52
C PHE A 26 3.37 -26.47 -0.96
N ALA A 27 4.71 -26.55 -1.05
CA ALA A 27 5.40 -27.80 -1.41
C ALA A 27 5.07 -28.95 -0.44
N ALA A 28 5.04 -28.67 0.87
CA ALA A 28 4.66 -29.67 1.88
C ALA A 28 3.17 -30.03 1.82
N ARG A 29 2.27 -29.07 1.61
CA ARG A 29 0.83 -29.34 1.40
C ARG A 29 0.63 -30.24 0.18
N ARG A 30 1.29 -29.94 -0.93
CA ARG A 30 1.25 -30.73 -2.16
C ARG A 30 1.77 -32.15 -1.97
N ALA A 31 2.88 -32.32 -1.24
CA ALA A 31 3.41 -33.64 -0.90
C ALA A 31 2.42 -34.47 -0.07
N LEU A 32 1.77 -33.86 0.92
CA LEU A 32 0.73 -34.50 1.72
C LEU A 32 -0.49 -34.92 0.87
N TRP A 33 -0.93 -34.07 -0.07
CA TRP A 33 -2.04 -34.41 -0.97
C TRP A 33 -1.72 -35.60 -1.89
N LEU A 34 -0.47 -35.73 -2.36
CA LEU A 34 -0.01 -36.90 -3.11
C LEU A 34 0.11 -38.15 -2.22
N ALA A 35 0.47 -37.98 -0.94
CA ALA A 35 0.51 -39.08 0.02
C ALA A 35 -0.90 -39.65 0.33
N LEU A 36 -1.96 -38.83 0.18
CA LEU A 36 -3.35 -39.30 0.28
C LEU A 36 -3.77 -40.24 -0.86
N GLY A 37 -2.97 -40.33 -1.92
CA GLY A 37 -3.10 -41.28 -3.02
C GLY A 37 -2.89 -40.61 -4.39
N PRO A 38 -2.87 -41.41 -5.47
CA PRO A 38 -2.59 -40.90 -6.81
C PRO A 38 -3.58 -39.80 -7.21
N TRP A 39 -3.07 -38.83 -7.94
CA TRP A 39 -3.87 -37.83 -8.64
C TRP A 39 -4.23 -38.36 -10.03
N GLU A 40 -5.45 -38.11 -10.47
CA GLU A 40 -5.91 -38.52 -11.80
C GLU A 40 -5.36 -37.54 -12.84
N GLU A 41 -4.37 -37.94 -13.62
CA GLU A 41 -3.86 -37.11 -14.71
C GLU A 41 -4.86 -37.06 -15.86
N ARG A 42 -5.14 -35.85 -16.37
CA ARG A 42 -6.02 -35.59 -17.50
C ARG A 42 -5.51 -34.42 -18.34
N ASP A 43 -6.09 -34.26 -19.52
CA ASP A 43 -5.89 -33.07 -20.35
C ASP A 43 -6.30 -31.81 -19.56
N GLU A 44 -5.46 -30.77 -19.59
CA GLU A 44 -5.70 -29.50 -18.89
C GLU A 44 -7.01 -28.82 -19.32
N MET A 45 -7.52 -29.13 -20.52
CA MET A 45 -8.75 -28.57 -21.05
C MET A 45 -10.00 -29.41 -20.72
N ASP A 46 -9.87 -30.54 -20.03
CA ASP A 46 -11.01 -31.36 -19.59
C ASP A 46 -11.67 -30.75 -18.35
N ASP A 47 -12.81 -30.09 -18.55
CA ASP A 47 -13.63 -29.47 -17.52
C ASP A 47 -14.70 -30.39 -16.94
N SER A 48 -14.72 -31.68 -17.32
CA SER A 48 -15.69 -32.65 -16.85
C SER A 48 -15.46 -33.04 -15.37
N PRO A 49 -16.52 -33.44 -14.64
CA PRO A 49 -16.36 -33.83 -13.24
C PRO A 49 -15.46 -35.06 -13.10
N ARG A 50 -14.56 -35.01 -12.12
CA ARG A 50 -13.65 -36.11 -11.79
C ARG A 50 -14.42 -37.31 -11.22
N THR A 51 -13.82 -38.49 -11.37
CA THR A 51 -14.34 -39.66 -10.65
C THR A 51 -14.00 -39.52 -9.17
N LEU A 52 -15.00 -39.65 -8.28
CA LEU A 52 -14.82 -39.60 -6.81
C LEU A 52 -14.08 -40.85 -6.27
N THR A 53 -12.82 -41.00 -6.68
CA THR A 53 -11.89 -42.02 -6.20
C THR A 53 -11.59 -41.80 -4.71
N GLU A 54 -11.09 -42.84 -4.04
CA GLU A 54 -10.73 -42.75 -2.62
C GLU A 54 -9.70 -41.64 -2.32
N PRO A 55 -8.63 -41.44 -3.12
CA PRO A 55 -7.70 -40.33 -2.93
C PRO A 55 -8.36 -38.95 -3.03
N LEU A 56 -9.20 -38.73 -4.05
CA LEU A 56 -9.95 -37.48 -4.20
C LEU A 56 -10.88 -37.26 -3.01
N ARG A 57 -11.60 -38.31 -2.57
CA ARG A 57 -12.47 -38.22 -1.39
C ARG A 57 -11.70 -37.75 -0.16
N LYS A 58 -10.51 -38.32 0.11
CA LYS A 58 -9.66 -37.89 1.22
C LYS A 58 -9.23 -36.42 1.10
N ARG A 59 -8.80 -35.98 -0.08
CA ARG A 59 -8.42 -34.57 -0.32
C ARG A 59 -9.61 -33.62 -0.13
N ALA A 60 -10.78 -33.97 -0.67
CA ALA A 60 -12.01 -33.21 -0.48
C ALA A 60 -12.45 -33.16 0.99
N GLU A 61 -12.33 -34.27 1.74
CA GLU A 61 -12.60 -34.29 3.19
C GLU A 61 -11.67 -33.35 3.96
N LEU A 62 -10.38 -33.33 3.61
CA LEU A 62 -9.40 -32.44 4.23
C LEU A 62 -9.69 -30.97 3.93
N ALA A 63 -9.98 -30.63 2.67
CA ALA A 63 -10.34 -29.29 2.26
C ALA A 63 -11.62 -28.81 2.98
N LEU A 64 -12.68 -29.62 2.96
CA LEU A 64 -13.93 -29.29 3.65
C LEU A 64 -13.74 -29.13 5.17
N ALA A 65 -12.86 -29.92 5.79
CA ALA A 65 -12.53 -29.76 7.20
C ALA A 65 -11.86 -28.39 7.47
N CYS A 66 -10.93 -27.97 6.61
CA CYS A 66 -10.23 -26.69 6.71
C CYS A 66 -11.21 -25.52 6.64
N ALA A 67 -12.05 -25.48 5.60
CA ALA A 67 -13.07 -24.44 5.46
C ALA A 67 -14.05 -24.44 6.65
N LYS A 68 -14.53 -25.61 7.08
CA LYS A 68 -15.44 -25.73 8.22
C LYS A 68 -14.85 -25.16 9.51
N LYS A 69 -13.55 -25.33 9.76
CA LYS A 69 -12.86 -24.81 10.96
C LYS A 69 -12.95 -23.28 11.06
N VAL A 70 -12.92 -22.59 9.93
CA VAL A 70 -12.90 -21.12 9.86
C VAL A 70 -14.26 -20.48 9.63
N MET A 71 -15.32 -21.25 9.43
CA MET A 71 -16.68 -20.70 9.24
C MET A 71 -17.18 -19.81 10.37
N LYS A 72 -16.69 -20.02 11.60
CA LYS A 72 -17.00 -19.13 12.73
C LYS A 72 -16.39 -17.73 12.58
N VAL A 73 -15.28 -17.60 11.84
CA VAL A 73 -14.64 -16.32 11.53
C VAL A 73 -15.55 -15.54 10.57
N TRP A 74 -15.98 -16.19 9.49
CA TRP A 74 -16.96 -15.61 8.56
C TRP A 74 -18.25 -15.21 9.26
N SER A 75 -18.84 -16.12 10.05
CA SER A 75 -20.12 -15.86 10.73
C SER A 75 -20.06 -14.74 11.77
N ALA A 76 -18.87 -14.43 12.30
CA ALA A 76 -18.65 -13.30 13.19
C ALA A 76 -18.45 -11.98 12.43
N TYR A 77 -17.97 -12.06 11.19
CA TYR A 77 -17.76 -10.92 10.30
C TYR A 77 -19.06 -10.53 9.57
N ASP A 78 -19.70 -11.48 8.89
CA ASP A 78 -21.01 -11.31 8.25
C ASP A 78 -21.95 -12.43 8.71
N SER A 79 -22.80 -12.10 9.68
CA SER A 79 -23.76 -13.06 10.22
C SER A 79 -24.94 -13.33 9.29
N GLU A 80 -25.22 -12.43 8.35
CA GLU A 80 -26.38 -12.52 7.45
C GLU A 80 -26.06 -13.33 6.20
N ASP A 81 -24.83 -13.24 5.69
CA ASP A 81 -24.41 -14.04 4.55
C ASP A 81 -24.15 -15.51 4.94
N LYS A 82 -25.09 -16.37 4.55
CA LYS A 82 -25.00 -17.84 4.71
C LYS A 82 -24.42 -18.56 3.49
N GLY A 83 -24.04 -17.81 2.45
CA GLY A 83 -23.52 -18.34 1.19
C GLY A 83 -22.39 -19.35 1.36
N PRO A 84 -21.31 -19.02 2.10
CA PRO A 84 -20.20 -19.95 2.32
C PRO A 84 -20.62 -21.25 3.01
N GLN A 85 -21.50 -21.17 4.02
CA GLN A 85 -21.98 -22.33 4.76
C GLN A 85 -22.89 -23.21 3.90
N GLU A 86 -23.76 -22.62 3.07
CA GLU A 86 -24.58 -23.37 2.12
C GLU A 86 -23.75 -24.03 1.01
N LEU A 87 -22.69 -23.37 0.56
CA LEU A 87 -21.76 -23.92 -0.43
C LEU A 87 -21.03 -25.16 0.12
N LEU A 88 -20.54 -25.11 1.36
CA LEU A 88 -19.95 -26.28 2.04
C LEU A 88 -20.95 -27.42 2.24
N LYS A 89 -22.23 -27.12 2.52
CA LYS A 89 -23.28 -28.15 2.62
C LYS A 89 -23.46 -28.87 1.29
N LYS A 90 -23.51 -28.14 0.18
CA LYS A 90 -23.63 -28.71 -1.18
C LYS A 90 -22.42 -29.57 -1.54
N ALA A 91 -21.20 -29.09 -1.25
CA ALA A 91 -19.98 -29.85 -1.52
C ALA A 91 -19.94 -31.18 -0.74
N ASN A 92 -20.28 -31.16 0.55
CA ASN A 92 -20.39 -32.37 1.37
C ASN A 92 -21.56 -33.29 0.94
N ALA A 93 -22.64 -32.75 0.36
CA ALA A 93 -23.70 -33.56 -0.23
C ALA A 93 -23.23 -34.25 -1.51
N CYS A 94 -22.50 -33.54 -2.38
CA CYS A 94 -21.90 -34.10 -3.60
C CYS A 94 -20.91 -35.22 -3.26
N LEU A 95 -20.01 -35.00 -2.30
CA LEU A 95 -19.04 -35.99 -1.84
C LEU A 95 -19.70 -37.29 -1.31
N LYS A 96 -20.91 -37.18 -0.76
CA LYS A 96 -21.73 -38.30 -0.26
C LYS A 96 -22.65 -38.92 -1.33
N GLY A 97 -22.58 -38.46 -2.58
CA GLY A 97 -23.46 -38.91 -3.66
C GLY A 97 -24.93 -38.50 -3.49
N LYS A 98 -25.19 -37.41 -2.74
CA LYS A 98 -26.54 -36.89 -2.47
C LYS A 98 -26.90 -35.65 -3.30
N LEU A 99 -25.94 -35.14 -4.07
CA LEU A 99 -26.08 -33.99 -4.96
C LEU A 99 -25.30 -34.31 -6.24
N GLU A 100 -25.85 -33.96 -7.40
CA GLU A 100 -25.16 -34.13 -8.67
C GLU A 100 -24.01 -33.12 -8.80
N ALA A 101 -22.91 -33.54 -9.44
CA ALA A 101 -21.71 -32.73 -9.60
C ALA A 101 -22.01 -31.38 -10.30
N ASP A 102 -22.86 -31.38 -11.33
CA ASP A 102 -23.24 -30.16 -12.05
C ASP A 102 -23.97 -29.15 -11.15
N GLN A 103 -24.78 -29.62 -10.19
CA GLN A 103 -25.47 -28.73 -9.26
C GLN A 103 -24.50 -28.05 -8.29
N LEU A 104 -23.43 -28.75 -7.90
CA LEU A 104 -22.33 -28.18 -7.13
C LEU A 104 -21.57 -27.14 -7.95
N TYR A 105 -21.21 -27.48 -9.19
CA TYR A 105 -20.48 -26.57 -10.09
C TYR A 105 -21.25 -25.27 -10.33
N GLN A 106 -22.56 -25.33 -10.61
CA GLN A 106 -23.37 -24.11 -10.78
C GLN A 106 -23.42 -23.25 -9.50
N ALA A 107 -23.45 -23.87 -8.33
CA ALA A 107 -23.42 -23.14 -7.06
C ALA A 107 -22.07 -22.47 -6.81
N TRP A 108 -20.97 -23.15 -7.13
CA TRP A 108 -19.61 -22.63 -7.02
C TRP A 108 -19.34 -21.51 -8.05
N LYS A 109 -19.76 -21.69 -9.30
CA LYS A 109 -19.62 -20.67 -10.35
C LYS A 109 -20.37 -19.37 -10.04
N ALA A 110 -21.45 -19.47 -9.26
CA ALA A 110 -22.22 -18.32 -8.81
C ALA A 110 -21.64 -17.65 -7.54
N SER A 111 -20.65 -18.28 -6.88
CA SER A 111 -19.91 -17.64 -5.79
C SER A 111 -18.73 -16.85 -6.32
N ASP A 112 -18.53 -15.67 -5.75
CA ASP A 112 -17.33 -14.86 -5.91
C ASP A 112 -17.12 -14.16 -4.57
N TYR A 113 -16.10 -14.57 -3.82
CA TYR A 113 -15.72 -13.88 -2.58
C TYR A 113 -14.38 -13.14 -2.69
N MET A 114 -13.71 -13.21 -3.85
CA MET A 114 -12.43 -12.52 -4.06
C MET A 114 -12.62 -11.01 -4.03
N HIS A 115 -13.71 -10.48 -4.61
CA HIS A 115 -14.01 -9.05 -4.58
C HIS A 115 -14.09 -8.47 -3.15
N ARG A 116 -14.48 -9.27 -2.15
CA ARG A 116 -14.55 -8.84 -0.74
C ARG A 116 -13.19 -8.47 -0.17
N THR A 117 -12.11 -9.06 -0.68
CA THR A 117 -10.74 -8.74 -0.24
C THR A 117 -10.30 -7.34 -0.66
N GLU A 118 -10.87 -6.81 -1.74
CA GLU A 118 -10.60 -5.44 -2.20
C GLU A 118 -11.35 -4.39 -1.37
N GLU A 119 -12.58 -4.72 -0.97
CA GLU A 119 -13.42 -3.89 -0.09
C GLU A 119 -12.84 -3.81 1.33
N GLU A 120 -12.25 -4.91 1.82
CA GLU A 120 -11.86 -5.09 3.21
C GLU A 120 -10.35 -5.33 3.38
N ARG A 121 -9.55 -4.37 2.91
CA ARG A 121 -8.08 -4.49 2.79
C ARG A 121 -7.33 -4.84 4.09
N TYR A 122 -7.98 -4.70 5.24
CA TYR A 122 -7.36 -4.92 6.55
C TYR A 122 -7.93 -6.12 7.32
N SER A 123 -8.93 -6.82 6.78
CA SER A 123 -9.50 -8.00 7.44
C SER A 123 -9.11 -9.28 6.72
N SER A 124 -8.77 -10.32 7.48
CA SER A 124 -8.58 -11.67 6.94
C SER A 124 -9.87 -12.49 6.93
N ALA A 125 -11.00 -11.93 7.42
CA ALA A 125 -12.28 -12.62 7.45
C ALA A 125 -12.79 -13.08 6.07
N PRO A 126 -12.63 -12.31 4.97
CA PRO A 126 -12.99 -12.78 3.63
C PRO A 126 -12.29 -14.08 3.21
N MET A 127 -11.08 -14.34 3.72
CA MET A 127 -10.37 -15.60 3.44
C MET A 127 -11.11 -16.84 3.94
N ALA A 128 -12.00 -16.70 4.94
CA ALA A 128 -12.85 -17.80 5.37
C ALA A 128 -13.90 -18.17 4.30
N ALA A 129 -14.50 -17.18 3.63
CA ALA A 129 -15.45 -17.41 2.55
C ALA A 129 -14.75 -17.98 1.30
N ILE A 130 -13.58 -17.44 0.95
CA ILE A 130 -12.75 -17.97 -0.15
C ILE A 130 -12.32 -19.42 0.15
N ALA A 131 -11.93 -19.74 1.39
CA ALA A 131 -11.65 -21.12 1.77
C ALA A 131 -12.86 -22.04 1.57
N ALA A 132 -14.09 -21.57 1.83
CA ALA A 132 -15.31 -22.34 1.54
C ALA A 132 -15.53 -22.55 0.04
N GLU A 133 -15.31 -21.51 -0.76
CA GLU A 133 -15.38 -21.56 -2.22
C GLU A 133 -14.38 -22.57 -2.81
N ARG A 134 -13.12 -22.50 -2.39
CA ARG A 134 -12.05 -23.42 -2.82
C ARG A 134 -12.33 -24.86 -2.35
N ALA A 135 -12.76 -25.05 -1.10
CA ALA A 135 -13.10 -26.38 -0.59
C ALA A 135 -14.27 -27.01 -1.35
N ALA A 136 -15.21 -26.18 -1.81
CA ALA A 136 -16.43 -26.65 -2.40
C ALA A 136 -16.25 -27.27 -3.78
N ILE A 137 -15.20 -26.89 -4.52
CA ILE A 137 -14.96 -27.40 -5.86
C ILE A 137 -14.05 -28.63 -5.90
N VAL A 138 -13.34 -28.96 -4.81
CA VAL A 138 -12.48 -30.16 -4.74
C VAL A 138 -13.23 -31.47 -5.03
N PRO A 139 -14.48 -31.70 -4.59
CA PRO A 139 -15.26 -32.87 -5.01
C PRO A 139 -15.52 -32.95 -6.53
N TYR A 140 -15.43 -31.84 -7.25
CA TYR A 140 -15.66 -31.76 -8.69
C TYR A 140 -14.34 -31.91 -9.48
N TYR A 141 -13.31 -31.12 -9.14
CA TYR A 141 -12.04 -31.07 -9.91
C TYR A 141 -10.86 -31.82 -9.29
N ASP A 142 -10.99 -32.36 -8.07
CA ASP A 142 -9.85 -32.69 -7.20
C ASP A 142 -9.01 -31.43 -6.88
N GLU A 143 -7.86 -31.58 -6.23
CA GLU A 143 -6.90 -30.48 -6.02
C GLU A 143 -6.16 -30.17 -7.33
N PHE A 144 -6.59 -29.12 -8.06
CA PHE A 144 -5.99 -28.71 -9.34
C PHE A 144 -4.51 -28.33 -9.24
N LEU A 145 -4.07 -27.88 -8.06
CA LEU A 145 -2.67 -27.57 -7.76
C LEU A 145 -1.73 -28.80 -7.74
N LEU A 146 -2.28 -30.00 -7.94
CA LEU A 146 -1.51 -31.21 -8.21
C LEU A 146 -1.03 -31.32 -9.66
N GLU A 147 -1.55 -30.50 -10.57
CA GLU A 147 -1.11 -30.44 -11.97
C GLU A 147 0.40 -30.20 -12.10
N PRO A 148 1.07 -30.77 -13.12
CA PRO A 148 2.52 -30.66 -13.29
C PRO A 148 3.07 -29.23 -13.33
N ARG A 149 2.29 -28.26 -13.84
CA ARG A 149 2.71 -26.84 -13.93
C ARG A 149 2.95 -26.17 -12.59
N TYR A 150 2.34 -26.67 -11.51
CA TYR A 150 2.54 -26.16 -10.15
C TYR A 150 3.64 -26.93 -9.39
N ALA A 151 4.29 -27.91 -10.03
CA ALA A 151 5.35 -28.67 -9.39
C ALA A 151 6.57 -27.77 -9.12
N GLY A 152 6.91 -27.61 -7.84
CA GLY A 152 8.06 -26.81 -7.40
C GLY A 152 7.76 -25.33 -7.17
N ALA A 153 6.50 -24.89 -7.33
CA ALA A 153 6.10 -23.53 -6.93
C ALA A 153 6.19 -23.35 -5.41
N ASP A 154 6.31 -22.09 -4.99
CA ASP A 154 6.14 -21.68 -3.60
C ASP A 154 4.85 -20.87 -3.38
N ASP A 155 4.48 -20.60 -2.12
CA ASP A 155 3.27 -19.83 -1.78
C ASP A 155 3.25 -18.42 -2.39
N SER A 156 4.42 -17.81 -2.65
CA SER A 156 4.56 -16.46 -3.23
C SER A 156 4.47 -16.44 -4.75
N GLU A 157 4.60 -17.59 -5.40
CA GLU A 157 4.52 -17.76 -6.84
C GLU A 157 3.10 -18.12 -7.31
N LEU A 158 2.21 -18.49 -6.39
CA LEU A 158 0.80 -18.74 -6.68
C LEU A 158 0.05 -17.41 -6.84
N ASP A 159 -0.75 -17.33 -7.91
CA ASP A 159 -1.74 -16.28 -8.06
C ASP A 159 -2.73 -16.33 -6.87
N PRO A 160 -3.17 -15.20 -6.29
CA PRO A 160 -4.17 -15.20 -5.22
C PRO A 160 -5.46 -15.96 -5.57
N TYR A 161 -5.83 -16.04 -6.85
CA TYR A 161 -6.96 -16.84 -7.31
C TYR A 161 -6.69 -18.36 -7.22
N ASP A 162 -5.44 -18.77 -7.29
CA ASP A 162 -4.98 -20.16 -7.23
C ASP A 162 -4.70 -20.65 -5.80
N TRP A 163 -4.83 -19.81 -4.77
CA TRP A 163 -4.60 -20.22 -3.39
C TRP A 163 -5.53 -21.36 -2.95
N ASP A 164 -4.93 -22.37 -2.29
CA ASP A 164 -5.65 -23.54 -1.82
C ASP A 164 -6.48 -23.27 -0.57
N THR A 165 -7.42 -24.17 -0.34
CA THR A 165 -8.33 -24.14 0.81
C THR A 165 -7.61 -24.01 2.16
N ALA A 166 -6.53 -24.76 2.37
CA ALA A 166 -5.85 -24.81 3.64
C ALA A 166 -5.08 -23.51 3.90
N TRP A 167 -4.46 -22.92 2.87
CA TRP A 167 -3.81 -21.62 2.95
C TRP A 167 -4.80 -20.50 3.30
N CYS A 168 -5.91 -20.37 2.56
CA CYS A 168 -6.94 -19.38 2.87
C CYS A 168 -7.51 -19.55 4.29
N ALA A 169 -7.73 -20.79 4.72
CA ALA A 169 -8.19 -21.07 6.07
C ALA A 169 -7.13 -20.74 7.14
N ALA A 170 -5.84 -20.94 6.88
CA ALA A 170 -4.78 -20.54 7.79
C ALA A 170 -4.75 -19.03 8.00
N LEU A 171 -4.84 -18.24 6.91
CA LEU A 171 -4.90 -16.77 6.96
C LEU A 171 -6.14 -16.27 7.71
N ALA A 172 -7.31 -16.85 7.44
CA ALA A 172 -8.53 -16.52 8.17
C ALA A 172 -8.41 -16.85 9.66
N TRP A 173 -7.80 -17.99 10.00
CA TRP A 173 -7.66 -18.43 11.39
C TRP A 173 -6.65 -17.60 12.16
N SER A 174 -5.49 -17.29 11.58
CA SER A 174 -4.43 -16.53 12.23
C SER A 174 -4.85 -15.07 12.45
N GLY A 175 -5.52 -14.46 11.48
CA GLY A 175 -6.00 -13.07 11.54
C GLY A 175 -7.38 -12.88 12.19
N ARG A 176 -8.04 -13.93 12.67
CA ARG A 176 -9.39 -13.85 13.29
C ARG A 176 -9.51 -12.89 14.48
N ASN A 177 -8.38 -12.56 15.11
CA ASN A 177 -8.28 -11.51 16.10
C ASN A 177 -7.47 -10.38 15.48
N GLU A 178 -8.17 -9.37 14.95
CA GLU A 178 -7.55 -8.21 14.30
C GLU A 178 -6.69 -7.38 15.28
N GLU A 179 -6.89 -7.54 16.59
CA GLU A 179 -6.07 -6.91 17.62
C GLU A 179 -4.80 -7.70 17.97
N ALA A 180 -4.65 -8.94 17.48
CA ALA A 180 -3.49 -9.78 17.79
C ALA A 180 -2.21 -9.23 17.15
N GLY A 181 -1.10 -9.31 17.90
CA GLY A 181 0.23 -8.98 17.34
C GLY A 181 0.74 -10.03 16.35
N GLY A 182 1.68 -9.67 15.47
CA GLY A 182 2.22 -10.58 14.45
C GLY A 182 2.76 -11.92 15.02
N GLY A 183 3.45 -11.89 16.17
CA GLY A 183 3.87 -13.12 16.86
C GLY A 183 2.69 -13.97 17.37
N GLN A 184 1.62 -13.34 17.87
CA GLN A 184 0.41 -14.06 18.28
C GLN A 184 -0.31 -14.67 17.07
N GLN A 185 -0.37 -13.94 15.95
CA GLN A 185 -0.93 -14.45 14.69
C GLN A 185 -0.12 -15.64 14.18
N LYS A 186 1.23 -15.58 14.18
CA LYS A 186 2.10 -16.71 13.83
C LYS A 186 1.86 -17.93 14.72
N VAL A 187 1.66 -17.73 16.02
CA VAL A 187 1.31 -18.83 16.95
C VAL A 187 -0.06 -19.42 16.62
N GLU A 188 -1.04 -18.58 16.27
CA GLU A 188 -2.36 -19.06 15.85
C GLU A 188 -2.33 -19.78 14.51
N GLU A 189 -1.49 -19.33 13.58
CA GLU A 189 -1.21 -20.03 12.32
C GLU A 189 -0.59 -21.41 12.59
N MET A 190 0.43 -21.49 13.45
CA MET A 190 0.99 -22.78 13.86
C MET A 190 -0.05 -23.69 14.49
N LYS A 191 -0.95 -23.17 15.32
CA LYS A 191 -2.06 -23.96 15.89
C LYS A 191 -3.03 -24.46 14.81
N PHE A 192 -3.22 -23.70 13.72
CA PHE A 192 -3.98 -24.16 12.56
C PHE A 192 -3.25 -25.30 11.87
N TRP A 193 -1.96 -25.14 11.54
CA TRP A 193 -1.19 -26.18 10.85
C TRP A 193 -0.99 -27.45 11.68
N ALA A 194 -0.77 -27.31 12.98
CA ALA A 194 -0.75 -28.43 13.91
C ALA A 194 -2.07 -29.23 13.85
N TRP A 195 -3.21 -28.53 13.84
CA TRP A 195 -4.52 -29.17 13.66
C TRP A 195 -4.68 -29.79 12.27
N TYR A 196 -4.20 -29.13 11.21
CA TYR A 196 -4.25 -29.63 9.84
C TYR A 196 -3.50 -30.97 9.73
N LEU A 197 -2.29 -31.05 10.29
CA LEU A 197 -1.50 -32.29 10.34
C LEU A 197 -2.20 -33.40 11.13
N GLU A 198 -2.93 -33.07 12.20
CA GLU A 198 -3.78 -34.05 12.90
C GLU A 198 -4.93 -34.57 12.02
N GLN A 199 -5.53 -33.74 11.16
CA GLN A 199 -6.56 -34.19 10.21
C GLN A 199 -5.94 -35.04 9.09
N ALA A 200 -4.83 -34.59 8.50
CA ALA A 200 -4.11 -35.30 7.45
C ALA A 200 -3.63 -36.68 7.94
N ALA A 201 -3.09 -36.76 9.15
CA ALA A 201 -2.68 -38.02 9.80
C ALA A 201 -3.82 -39.06 9.81
N GLY A 202 -5.03 -38.64 10.19
CA GLY A 202 -6.20 -39.52 10.21
C GLY A 202 -6.53 -40.09 8.82
N LEU A 203 -6.47 -39.26 7.78
CA LEU A 203 -6.74 -39.68 6.39
C LEU A 203 -5.62 -40.55 5.79
N LEU A 204 -4.39 -40.38 6.28
CA LEU A 204 -3.24 -41.22 5.97
C LEU A 204 -3.22 -42.55 6.76
N GLY A 205 -4.11 -42.74 7.74
CA GLY A 205 -4.16 -43.93 8.58
C GLY A 205 -3.14 -43.94 9.73
N ILE A 206 -2.58 -42.78 10.10
CA ILE A 206 -1.67 -42.60 11.23
C ILE A 206 -2.51 -42.40 12.50
N GLU A 207 -2.97 -43.51 13.08
CA GLU A 207 -3.88 -43.49 14.23
C GLU A 207 -3.25 -42.84 15.46
N GLY A 208 -4.01 -41.98 16.14
CA GLY A 208 -3.63 -41.39 17.43
C GLY A 208 -2.58 -40.28 17.36
N PHE A 209 -2.14 -39.86 16.17
CA PHE A 209 -1.20 -38.75 16.06
C PHE A 209 -1.77 -37.47 16.69
N LYS A 210 -0.94 -36.83 17.53
CA LYS A 210 -1.20 -35.51 18.12
C LYS A 210 0.02 -34.65 17.97
N PHE A 211 -0.18 -33.43 17.48
CA PHE A 211 0.94 -32.52 17.29
C PHE A 211 1.55 -32.16 18.66
N PRO A 212 2.89 -32.15 18.82
CA PRO A 212 3.51 -31.96 20.13
C PRO A 212 3.20 -30.58 20.73
N LYS A 213 2.40 -30.53 21.81
CA LYS A 213 2.07 -29.27 22.50
C LYS A 213 3.31 -28.49 22.98
N LYS A 214 4.40 -29.20 23.31
CA LYS A 214 5.68 -28.59 23.70
C LYS A 214 6.31 -27.80 22.55
N ALA A 215 6.16 -28.23 21.29
CA ALA A 215 6.64 -27.50 20.14
C ALA A 215 5.86 -26.18 19.96
N ILE A 216 4.54 -26.20 20.12
CA ILE A 216 3.72 -24.97 20.07
C ILE A 216 4.17 -23.99 21.16
N LYS A 217 4.38 -24.47 22.40
CA LYS A 217 4.85 -23.62 23.50
C LYS A 217 6.25 -23.06 23.23
N ALA A 218 7.18 -23.88 22.77
CA ALA A 218 8.53 -23.43 22.45
C ALA A 218 8.54 -22.44 21.27
N PHE A 219 7.64 -22.60 20.30
CA PHE A 219 7.44 -21.64 19.23
C PHE A 219 6.86 -20.33 19.75
N GLU A 220 5.82 -20.38 20.59
CA GLU A 220 5.22 -19.22 21.26
C GLU A 220 6.24 -18.44 22.09
N GLU A 221 7.13 -19.12 22.82
CA GLU A 221 8.23 -18.50 23.57
C GLU A 221 9.26 -17.80 22.66
N LYS A 222 9.41 -18.26 21.40
CA LYS A 222 10.26 -17.61 20.38
C LYS A 222 9.55 -16.49 19.64
N GLN A 223 8.23 -16.56 19.51
CA GLN A 223 7.44 -15.54 18.82
C GLN A 223 7.21 -14.34 19.75
N ASN A 224 7.79 -13.20 19.39
CA ASN A 224 7.75 -11.96 20.17
C ASN A 224 8.24 -12.12 21.63
N PRO A 225 9.54 -12.33 21.89
CA PRO A 225 10.09 -11.81 23.13
C PRO A 225 9.70 -10.32 23.17
N PRO A 226 9.00 -9.84 24.21
CA PRO A 226 8.52 -8.47 24.22
C PRO A 226 9.73 -7.56 24.03
N LYS A 227 9.82 -6.85 22.89
CA LYS A 227 10.77 -5.75 22.72
C LYS A 227 10.65 -4.93 24.00
N PRO A 228 11.73 -4.78 24.79
CA PRO A 228 11.65 -4.07 26.05
C PRO A 228 11.13 -2.67 25.74
N VAL A 229 10.12 -2.24 26.49
CA VAL A 229 9.58 -0.89 26.31
C VAL A 229 10.73 0.07 26.65
N PRO A 230 11.12 0.97 25.74
CA PRO A 230 12.23 1.87 25.98
C PRO A 230 11.93 2.74 27.21
N GLU A 231 12.94 2.92 28.06
CA GLU A 231 12.82 3.75 29.27
C GLU A 231 12.48 5.19 28.88
N GLU A 232 13.19 5.71 27.88
CA GLU A 232 12.99 7.06 27.34
C GLU A 232 11.79 7.13 26.39
N VAL A 233 11.04 8.23 26.50
CA VAL A 233 9.93 8.58 25.60
C VAL A 233 10.40 9.69 24.68
N THR A 234 10.80 9.34 23.46
CA THR A 234 11.22 10.26 22.40
C THR A 234 10.56 9.85 21.08
N LEU A 235 10.59 10.75 20.08
CA LEU A 235 10.07 10.44 18.75
C LEU A 235 10.89 9.32 18.08
N GLU A 236 12.21 9.28 18.33
CA GLU A 236 13.11 8.22 17.87
C GLU A 236 12.79 6.89 18.54
N SER A 237 12.66 6.86 19.87
CA SER A 237 12.35 5.62 20.59
C SER A 237 10.97 5.08 20.19
N LEU A 238 10.02 5.95 19.85
CA LEU A 238 8.75 5.58 19.25
C LEU A 238 8.93 4.97 17.85
N ALA A 239 9.63 5.66 16.95
CA ALA A 239 9.84 5.22 15.57
C ALA A 239 10.54 3.83 15.51
N ASP A 240 11.54 3.63 16.35
CA ASP A 240 12.24 2.37 16.53
C ASP A 240 11.32 1.30 17.12
N PHE A 241 10.53 1.64 18.14
CA PHE A 241 9.64 0.67 18.78
C PHE A 241 8.52 0.22 17.83
N LEU A 242 8.01 1.11 16.99
CA LEU A 242 7.00 0.81 15.96
C LEU A 242 7.58 0.14 14.71
N ASN A 243 8.91 0.07 14.58
CA ASN A 243 9.61 -0.42 13.40
C ASN A 243 9.17 0.32 12.13
N THR A 244 9.28 1.65 12.16
CA THR A 244 8.86 2.55 11.06
C THR A 244 10.05 3.22 10.35
N GLY A 245 11.28 2.83 10.71
CA GLY A 245 12.51 3.42 10.20
C GLY A 245 12.98 4.64 11.00
N GLU A 246 13.86 5.44 10.41
CA GLU A 246 14.48 6.60 11.06
C GLU A 246 13.54 7.80 11.06
N LEU A 247 13.52 8.55 12.18
CA LEU A 247 12.77 9.79 12.28
C LEU A 247 13.34 10.83 11.31
N ARG A 248 12.49 11.39 10.44
CA ARG A 248 12.83 12.53 9.57
C ARG A 248 12.47 13.85 10.25
N TYR A 249 11.21 14.00 10.63
CA TYR A 249 10.69 15.21 11.28
C TYR A 249 9.30 14.98 11.88
N CYS A 250 8.92 15.85 12.81
CA CYS A 250 7.54 15.99 13.28
C CYS A 250 7.00 17.35 12.82
N CYS A 251 5.84 17.42 12.19
CA CYS A 251 5.23 18.70 11.81
C CYS A 251 3.74 18.74 12.15
N ARG A 252 3.22 19.94 12.36
CA ARG A 252 1.80 20.14 12.63
C ARG A 252 1.00 20.18 11.33
N ASN A 253 -0.09 19.44 11.26
CA ASN A 253 -1.02 19.52 10.14
C ASN A 253 -1.69 20.90 10.11
N LEU A 254 -1.47 21.64 9.03
CA LEU A 254 -2.09 22.94 8.80
C LEU A 254 -3.49 22.81 8.17
N ALA A 255 -3.90 21.60 7.79
CA ALA A 255 -5.11 21.41 7.00
C ALA A 255 -6.43 21.54 7.76
N LYS A 256 -6.38 21.33 9.08
CA LYS A 256 -7.56 21.42 9.97
C LYS A 256 -7.75 22.79 10.60
N GLN A 257 -6.81 23.73 10.39
CA GLN A 257 -7.01 25.14 10.72
C GLN A 257 -7.60 25.85 9.51
N THR A 258 -8.86 25.59 9.21
CA THR A 258 -9.58 26.42 8.23
C THR A 258 -10.08 27.68 8.93
N ILE A 259 -10.31 28.76 8.18
CA ILE A 259 -11.00 29.96 8.68
C ILE A 259 -12.43 29.70 9.17
N TYR A 260 -12.96 28.48 9.00
CA TYR A 260 -14.33 28.12 9.34
C TYR A 260 -14.43 27.19 10.55
N ASP A 261 -13.34 26.53 10.98
CA ASP A 261 -13.37 25.57 12.08
C ASP A 261 -12.09 25.62 12.92
N GLU A 262 -12.09 26.46 13.95
CA GLU A 262 -11.10 26.46 15.04
C GLU A 262 -11.30 25.30 16.03
N LYS A 263 -12.30 24.43 15.79
CA LYS A 263 -12.77 23.41 16.75
C LYS A 263 -12.24 21.99 16.51
N GLU A 264 -11.48 21.75 15.45
CA GLU A 264 -10.91 20.41 15.22
C GLU A 264 -9.62 20.18 16.02
N PRO A 265 -9.40 18.95 16.55
CA PRO A 265 -8.22 18.61 17.33
C PRO A 265 -6.93 18.78 16.51
N LEU A 266 -5.86 19.17 17.20
CA LEU A 266 -4.55 19.39 16.60
C LEU A 266 -3.98 18.07 16.10
N MET A 267 -3.79 17.95 14.79
CA MET A 267 -3.16 16.79 14.18
C MET A 267 -1.67 17.04 13.92
N TYR A 268 -0.82 16.09 14.31
CA TYR A 268 0.62 16.10 14.03
C TYR A 268 1.02 14.94 13.12
N TYR A 269 2.02 15.15 12.27
CA TYR A 269 2.62 14.13 11.43
C TYR A 269 4.04 13.83 11.91
N ILE A 270 4.26 12.60 12.38
CA ILE A 270 5.58 12.07 12.70
C ILE A 270 6.04 11.30 11.46
N THR A 271 6.97 11.86 10.69
CA THR A 271 7.43 11.25 9.44
C THR A 271 8.71 10.47 9.69
N THR A 272 8.71 9.21 9.29
CA THR A 272 9.85 8.30 9.37
C THR A 272 10.17 7.75 8.00
N ARG A 273 11.40 7.29 7.79
CA ARG A 273 11.85 6.70 6.53
C ARG A 273 12.53 5.37 6.77
N ARG A 274 12.09 4.34 6.04
CA ARG A 274 12.80 3.07 6.06
C ARG A 274 14.09 3.14 5.23
N GLN A 275 15.10 2.40 5.69
CA GLN A 275 16.47 2.48 5.18
C GLN A 275 16.86 1.26 4.33
N GLU A 276 15.90 0.51 3.79
CA GLU A 276 16.26 -0.63 2.94
C GLU A 276 16.94 -0.16 1.66
N GLU A 277 18.13 -0.71 1.42
CA GLU A 277 18.98 -0.31 0.29
C GLU A 277 18.67 -1.08 -1.00
N SER A 278 17.79 -2.08 -0.94
CA SER A 278 17.47 -2.92 -2.09
C SER A 278 16.17 -3.69 -1.97
N GLY A 279 15.58 -4.03 -3.12
CA GLY A 279 14.51 -5.01 -3.26
C GLY A 279 14.91 -6.18 -4.17
N ILE A 280 14.07 -7.22 -4.23
CA ILE A 280 14.26 -8.38 -5.13
C ILE A 280 13.15 -8.36 -6.18
N CYS A 281 13.50 -8.40 -7.46
CA CYS A 281 12.51 -8.49 -8.53
C CYS A 281 11.74 -9.81 -8.44
N PRO A 282 10.39 -9.82 -8.42
CA PRO A 282 9.63 -11.06 -8.32
C PRO A 282 9.78 -11.96 -9.56
N LYS A 283 10.04 -11.37 -10.74
CA LYS A 283 10.17 -12.10 -12.01
C LYS A 283 11.56 -12.69 -12.23
N CYS A 284 12.61 -11.86 -12.26
CA CYS A 284 13.97 -12.33 -12.53
C CYS A 284 14.81 -12.62 -11.28
N LYS A 285 14.28 -12.37 -10.08
CA LYS A 285 14.95 -12.55 -8.78
C LYS A 285 16.24 -11.72 -8.62
N ALA A 286 16.48 -10.74 -9.50
CA ALA A 286 17.62 -9.83 -9.41
C ALA A 286 17.47 -8.87 -8.23
N LYS A 287 18.58 -8.62 -7.51
CA LYS A 287 18.67 -7.60 -6.48
C LYS A 287 18.73 -6.21 -7.13
N ILE A 288 17.71 -5.38 -6.86
CA ILE A 288 17.62 -4.01 -7.35
C ILE A 288 17.99 -3.07 -6.22
N THR A 289 19.02 -2.25 -6.43
CA THR A 289 19.53 -1.29 -5.41
C THR A 289 19.13 0.15 -5.71
N GLN A 290 18.70 0.43 -6.94
CA GLN A 290 18.27 1.77 -7.32
C GLN A 290 16.83 1.99 -6.87
N VAL A 291 16.66 2.69 -5.74
CA VAL A 291 15.36 3.24 -5.35
C VAL A 291 14.82 4.07 -6.52
N SER A 292 13.52 4.08 -6.75
CA SER A 292 12.83 4.88 -7.77
C SER A 292 12.16 6.10 -7.13
N TYR A 293 11.36 5.87 -6.09
CA TYR A 293 10.73 6.92 -5.26
C TYR A 293 10.38 6.34 -3.89
N TRP A 294 9.92 7.20 -2.98
CA TRP A 294 9.38 6.82 -1.68
C TRP A 294 7.88 7.04 -1.67
N ILE A 295 7.14 6.15 -1.02
CA ILE A 295 5.71 6.35 -0.74
C ILE A 295 5.52 6.46 0.77
N GLY A 296 4.87 7.54 1.19
CA GLY A 296 4.38 7.70 2.56
C GLY A 296 3.10 6.90 2.78
N GLY A 297 3.13 5.94 3.69
CA GLY A 297 1.97 5.20 4.18
C GLY A 297 1.60 5.60 5.60
N ASN A 298 0.31 5.51 5.93
CA ASN A 298 -0.14 5.64 7.32
C ASN A 298 0.27 4.39 8.10
N ALA A 299 1.18 4.56 9.06
CA ALA A 299 1.66 3.48 9.91
C ALA A 299 0.84 3.36 11.21
N LEU A 300 0.36 4.48 11.75
CA LEU A 300 -0.41 4.55 12.98
C LEU A 300 -1.11 5.92 13.09
N GLU A 301 -2.39 5.92 13.44
CA GLU A 301 -3.12 7.10 13.93
C GLU A 301 -3.56 6.88 15.37
N TRP A 302 -3.45 7.92 16.20
CA TRP A 302 -3.81 7.83 17.61
C TRP A 302 -4.15 9.17 18.27
N ASP A 303 -5.06 9.12 19.24
CA ASP A 303 -5.44 10.25 20.10
C ASP A 303 -4.70 10.19 21.46
N LEU A 304 -3.94 11.24 21.76
CA LEU A 304 -3.30 11.46 23.06
C LEU A 304 -4.19 12.33 23.98
N PRO A 305 -3.96 12.31 25.30
CA PRO A 305 -4.71 13.15 26.23
C PRO A 305 -4.67 14.65 25.87
N GLY A 306 -5.85 15.30 25.99
CA GLY A 306 -6.00 16.74 25.75
C GLY A 306 -6.00 17.12 24.27
N ASP A 307 -6.79 16.40 23.46
CA ASP A 307 -7.13 16.72 22.06
C ASP A 307 -5.92 16.84 21.10
N VAL A 308 -4.83 16.12 21.40
CA VAL A 308 -3.68 15.98 20.50
C VAL A 308 -3.83 14.68 19.73
N HIS A 309 -4.04 14.81 18.44
CA HIS A 309 -4.06 13.70 17.51
C HIS A 309 -2.73 13.63 16.76
N PHE A 310 -2.21 12.45 16.49
CA PHE A 310 -1.05 12.31 15.61
C PHE A 310 -1.16 11.13 14.66
N MET A 311 -0.46 11.25 13.54
CA MET A 311 -0.28 10.21 12.55
C MET A 311 1.21 9.96 12.35
N ALA A 312 1.64 8.72 12.57
CA ALA A 312 2.95 8.25 12.16
C ALA A 312 2.89 7.87 10.68
N VAL A 313 3.73 8.52 9.87
CA VAL A 313 3.83 8.32 8.42
C VAL A 313 5.14 7.63 8.12
N GLU A 314 5.07 6.44 7.56
CA GLU A 314 6.22 5.65 7.15
C GLU A 314 6.49 5.83 5.66
N GLU A 315 7.65 6.36 5.31
CA GLU A 315 8.14 6.45 3.94
C GLU A 315 8.89 5.17 3.58
N THR A 316 8.34 4.42 2.62
CA THR A 316 8.91 3.14 2.17
C THR A 316 9.52 3.30 0.78
N PRO A 317 10.76 2.81 0.56
CA PRO A 317 11.40 2.88 -0.75
C PRO A 317 10.78 1.86 -1.72
N PHE A 318 10.49 2.32 -2.94
CA PHE A 318 10.09 1.48 -4.05
C PHE A 318 11.21 1.40 -5.09
N PHE A 319 11.35 0.25 -5.72
CA PHE A 319 12.37 -0.04 -6.74
C PHE A 319 11.70 -0.53 -8.02
N HIS A 320 12.30 -0.22 -9.18
CA HIS A 320 11.88 -0.74 -10.48
C HIS A 320 12.99 -1.60 -11.07
N CYS A 321 12.61 -2.78 -11.58
CA CYS A 321 13.55 -3.63 -12.31
C CYS A 321 13.73 -3.06 -13.73
N PRO A 322 14.97 -2.81 -14.19
CA PRO A 322 15.21 -2.34 -15.56
C PRO A 322 14.68 -3.30 -16.64
N ASP A 323 14.74 -4.60 -16.37
CA ASP A 323 14.27 -5.65 -17.28
C ASP A 323 12.76 -5.90 -17.18
N HIS A 324 12.13 -5.46 -16.08
CA HIS A 324 10.70 -5.64 -15.80
C HIS A 324 10.13 -4.33 -15.22
N PRO A 325 9.96 -3.28 -16.04
CA PRO A 325 9.63 -1.93 -15.57
C PRO A 325 8.25 -1.83 -14.92
N GLU A 326 7.32 -2.71 -15.27
CA GLU A 326 5.98 -2.76 -14.69
C GLU A 326 5.95 -3.34 -13.26
N GLU A 327 7.04 -3.95 -12.80
CA GLU A 327 7.08 -4.58 -11.47
C GLU A 327 7.43 -3.57 -10.39
N TRP A 328 6.55 -3.45 -9.40
CA TRP A 328 6.72 -2.58 -8.23
C TRP A 328 7.37 -3.40 -7.13
N ILE A 329 8.63 -3.09 -6.83
CA ILE A 329 9.39 -3.84 -5.84
C ILE A 329 9.46 -3.03 -4.56
N CYS A 330 9.01 -3.63 -3.46
CA CYS A 330 9.24 -3.13 -2.10
C CYS A 330 10.15 -4.10 -1.36
N ALA A 331 10.99 -3.59 -0.46
CA ALA A 331 11.75 -4.46 0.41
C ALA A 331 10.78 -5.24 1.34
N PRO A 332 11.01 -6.54 1.58
CA PRO A 332 10.18 -7.33 2.49
C PRO A 332 10.07 -6.64 3.86
N CYS A 333 8.85 -6.51 4.37
CA CYS A 333 8.60 -6.04 5.73
C CYS A 333 7.95 -7.16 6.54
N GLU A 334 8.43 -7.40 7.76
CA GLU A 334 7.65 -8.22 8.67
C GLU A 334 6.36 -7.50 9.02
N HIS A 335 5.23 -8.23 9.03
CA HIS A 335 3.97 -7.67 9.51
C HIS A 335 4.06 -7.37 11.01
N VAL A 336 3.85 -6.11 11.39
CA VAL A 336 3.91 -5.65 12.79
C VAL A 336 2.59 -4.96 13.16
N ASN A 337 1.96 -5.39 14.26
CA ASN A 337 0.78 -4.72 14.81
C ASN A 337 1.21 -3.45 15.57
N ARG A 338 1.31 -2.35 14.83
CA ARG A 338 1.75 -1.04 15.35
C ARG A 338 0.82 -0.47 16.41
N LYS A 339 -0.50 -0.73 16.33
CA LYS A 339 -1.46 -0.32 17.37
C LYS A 339 -1.19 -1.01 18.69
N ALA A 340 -0.96 -2.33 18.68
CA ALA A 340 -0.65 -3.09 19.89
C ALA A 340 0.71 -2.69 20.49
N LEU A 341 1.73 -2.48 19.65
CA LEU A 341 3.01 -1.95 20.10
C LEU A 341 2.84 -0.56 20.70
N PHE A 342 2.09 0.33 20.05
CA PHE A 342 1.85 1.66 20.58
C PHE A 342 1.16 1.63 21.95
N LYS A 343 0.08 0.85 22.10
CA LYS A 343 -0.60 0.64 23.39
C LYS A 343 0.39 0.23 24.49
N ARG A 344 1.36 -0.64 24.19
CA ARG A 344 2.44 -1.03 25.12
C ARG A 344 3.45 0.08 25.36
N TYR A 345 3.83 0.81 24.32
CA TYR A 345 4.79 1.92 24.40
C TYR A 345 4.30 3.03 25.32
N ILE A 346 3.00 3.34 25.30
CA ILE A 346 2.39 4.35 26.18
C ILE A 346 1.90 3.79 27.52
N ALA A 347 1.94 2.46 27.72
CA ALA A 347 1.52 1.83 28.96
C ALA A 347 2.50 2.18 30.09
N GLY A 348 2.13 3.13 30.94
CA GLY A 348 2.92 3.57 32.07
C GLY A 348 2.54 4.99 32.48
N ALA A 349 2.57 5.27 33.79
CA ALA A 349 2.21 6.59 34.30
C ALA A 349 3.07 7.68 33.66
N GLY A 350 2.43 8.70 33.07
CA GLY A 350 3.09 9.88 32.49
C GLY A 350 3.71 9.70 31.11
N ARG A 351 3.67 8.49 30.51
CA ARG A 351 4.31 8.24 29.21
C ARG A 351 3.55 8.89 28.04
N ALA A 352 2.22 8.87 28.08
CA ALA A 352 1.40 9.53 27.07
C ALA A 352 1.62 11.06 27.08
N GLU A 353 1.69 11.66 28.27
CA GLU A 353 1.99 13.08 28.47
C GLU A 353 3.42 13.42 28.02
N ALA A 354 4.40 12.55 28.29
CA ALA A 354 5.77 12.74 27.82
C ALA A 354 5.87 12.69 26.30
N LEU A 355 5.15 11.77 25.64
CA LEU A 355 5.11 11.69 24.18
C LEU A 355 4.42 12.91 23.57
N LYS A 356 3.30 13.35 24.16
CA LYS A 356 2.63 14.59 23.75
C LYS A 356 3.61 15.76 23.77
N ARG A 357 4.34 15.93 24.88
CA ARG A 357 5.35 16.99 25.02
C ARG A 357 6.42 16.91 23.93
N GLN A 358 6.92 15.71 23.63
CA GLN A 358 7.87 15.49 22.53
C GLN A 358 7.31 15.92 21.17
N ILE A 359 6.05 15.58 20.87
CA ILE A 359 5.39 15.95 19.62
C ILE A 359 5.24 17.48 19.51
N GLU A 360 4.77 18.13 20.56
CA GLU A 360 4.51 19.58 20.58
C GLU A 360 5.81 20.40 20.56
N GLU A 361 6.81 20.04 21.38
CA GLU A 361 8.09 20.76 21.47
C GLU A 361 8.98 20.60 20.24
N ARG A 362 8.86 19.45 19.53
CA ARG A 362 9.67 19.15 18.34
C ARG A 362 8.91 19.30 17.03
N ALA A 363 7.70 19.85 17.06
CA ALA A 363 6.98 20.17 15.84
C ALA A 363 7.72 21.30 15.10
N VAL A 364 8.10 21.02 13.85
CA VAL A 364 8.79 21.97 12.97
C VAL A 364 7.90 22.34 11.79
N TYR A 365 8.29 23.39 11.07
CA TYR A 365 7.78 23.64 9.73
C TYR A 365 8.58 22.82 8.73
N CYS A 366 7.89 22.19 7.78
CA CYS A 366 8.47 21.42 6.70
C CYS A 366 8.04 22.04 5.38
N PHE A 367 8.98 22.48 4.56
CA PHE A 367 8.72 23.02 3.22
C PHE A 367 9.12 21.98 2.18
N SER A 368 8.23 21.66 1.24
CA SER A 368 8.53 20.63 0.23
C SER A 368 8.16 21.09 -1.17
N ILE A 369 9.03 20.83 -2.14
CA ILE A 369 8.87 21.16 -3.55
C ILE A 369 8.74 19.87 -4.35
N SER A 370 7.82 19.86 -5.31
CA SER A 370 7.58 18.74 -6.22
C SER A 370 7.22 19.25 -7.62
N GLU A 371 7.03 18.32 -8.56
CA GLU A 371 6.49 18.64 -9.90
C GLU A 371 5.17 19.40 -9.85
N ASN A 372 4.37 19.18 -8.79
CA ASN A 372 3.03 19.75 -8.69
C ASN A 372 2.99 21.14 -8.05
N GLY A 373 4.08 21.60 -7.44
CA GLY A 373 4.05 22.80 -6.62
C GLY A 373 4.91 22.72 -5.36
N ALA A 374 4.88 23.81 -4.60
CA ALA A 374 5.40 23.88 -3.24
C ALA A 374 4.31 23.54 -2.22
N SER A 375 4.73 23.08 -1.04
CA SER A 375 3.87 22.71 0.07
C SER A 375 4.51 23.07 1.41
N LEU A 376 3.68 23.30 2.41
CA LEU A 376 4.06 23.56 3.79
C LEU A 376 3.35 22.54 4.69
N ASN A 377 4.11 21.84 5.53
CA ASN A 377 3.64 20.78 6.43
C ASN A 377 2.74 19.75 5.71
N LYS A 378 3.21 19.27 4.54
CA LYS A 378 2.50 18.33 3.65
C LYS A 378 1.20 18.85 3.04
N ARG A 379 0.90 20.14 3.18
CA ARG A 379 -0.24 20.80 2.52
C ARG A 379 0.26 21.67 1.37
N SER A 380 -0.22 21.43 0.16
CA SER A 380 0.06 22.29 -1.00
C SER A 380 -0.22 23.75 -0.67
N LEU A 381 0.65 24.65 -1.11
CA LEU A 381 0.38 26.08 -0.96
C LEU A 381 -0.84 26.46 -1.80
N ASP A 382 -1.97 26.63 -1.13
CA ASP A 382 -3.28 26.87 -1.71
C ASP A 382 -3.97 28.06 -1.04
N ARG A 383 -5.16 28.42 -1.54
CA ARG A 383 -5.93 29.54 -1.00
C ARG A 383 -6.17 29.45 0.52
N PHE A 384 -6.17 28.26 1.11
CA PHE A 384 -6.37 28.10 2.55
C PHE A 384 -5.12 28.50 3.33
N LEU A 385 -3.91 28.16 2.85
CA LEU A 385 -2.67 28.60 3.48
C LEU A 385 -2.37 30.09 3.28
N ARG A 386 -3.03 30.75 2.31
CA ARG A 386 -2.86 32.17 2.02
C ARG A 386 -2.91 33.06 3.28
N HIS A 387 -3.87 32.86 4.18
CA HIS A 387 -3.99 33.72 5.36
C HIS A 387 -2.82 33.57 6.33
N ILE A 388 -2.26 32.36 6.47
CA ILE A 388 -1.11 32.10 7.35
C ILE A 388 0.09 32.82 6.76
N LEU A 389 0.28 32.70 5.44
CA LEU A 389 1.35 33.37 4.71
C LEU A 389 1.19 34.90 4.70
N GLU A 390 -0.03 35.43 4.66
CA GLU A 390 -0.30 36.87 4.70
C GLU A 390 -0.01 37.50 6.07
N ARG A 391 -0.14 36.73 7.16
CA ARG A 391 0.20 37.20 8.51
C ARG A 391 1.71 37.23 8.77
N GLY A 392 2.52 36.51 7.96
CA GLY A 392 3.98 36.47 8.12
C GLY A 392 4.42 35.83 9.43
N GLU A 393 3.62 34.90 9.98
CA GLU A 393 3.84 34.29 11.30
C GLU A 393 4.85 33.13 11.27
N ILE A 394 5.30 32.72 10.08
CA ILE A 394 6.25 31.61 9.91
C ILE A 394 7.67 32.17 9.83
N PRO A 395 8.54 31.90 10.81
CA PRO A 395 9.91 32.37 10.80
C PRO A 395 10.66 31.93 9.54
N GLY A 396 11.35 32.86 8.88
CA GLY A 396 12.16 32.59 7.69
C GLY A 396 11.40 32.37 6.40
N LEU A 397 10.05 32.35 6.39
CA LEU A 397 9.26 32.24 5.16
C LEU A 397 8.69 33.61 4.76
N GLU A 398 9.14 34.16 3.64
CA GLU A 398 8.77 35.50 3.19
C GLU A 398 8.28 35.53 1.73
N TRP A 399 7.42 36.50 1.43
CA TRP A 399 6.99 36.79 0.06
C TRP A 399 8.06 37.57 -0.69
N VAL A 400 8.52 37.04 -1.83
CA VAL A 400 9.42 37.75 -2.74
C VAL A 400 8.59 38.52 -3.78
N SER A 401 7.62 37.86 -4.40
CA SER A 401 6.69 38.47 -5.36
C SER A 401 5.31 37.85 -5.19
N ARG A 402 4.31 38.69 -4.88
CA ARG A 402 2.90 38.27 -4.86
C ARG A 402 2.30 38.13 -6.25
N GLU A 403 2.92 38.72 -7.26
CA GLU A 403 2.42 38.61 -8.63
C GLU A 403 2.79 37.25 -9.23
N ASP A 404 4.02 36.81 -8.97
CA ASP A 404 4.60 35.58 -9.51
C ASP A 404 4.43 34.37 -8.58
N ASP A 405 3.79 34.59 -7.43
CA ASP A 405 3.62 33.59 -6.37
C ASP A 405 4.96 32.98 -5.96
N SER A 406 5.88 33.89 -5.58
CA SER A 406 7.26 33.60 -5.23
C SER A 406 7.54 33.81 -3.75
N PHE A 407 8.25 32.86 -3.16
CA PHE A 407 8.61 32.83 -1.74
C PHE A 407 10.11 32.65 -1.56
N ALA A 408 10.64 33.21 -0.49
CA ALA A 408 11.95 32.84 0.03
C ALA A 408 11.82 32.11 1.36
N VAL A 409 12.66 31.10 1.55
CA VAL A 409 12.84 30.36 2.78
C VAL A 409 14.28 30.60 3.23
N ASP A 410 14.45 31.34 4.31
CA ASP A 410 15.72 31.52 5.02
C ASP A 410 15.86 30.41 6.06
N LEU A 411 16.79 29.48 5.83
CA LEU A 411 16.96 28.29 6.66
C LEU A 411 17.55 28.62 8.04
N SER A 412 18.14 29.80 8.23
CA SER A 412 18.63 30.22 9.56
C SER A 412 17.48 30.45 10.55
N ALA A 413 16.31 30.85 10.06
CA ALA A 413 15.11 31.08 10.85
C ALA A 413 14.06 29.96 10.69
N PHE A 414 13.93 29.40 9.48
CA PHE A 414 12.95 28.34 9.18
C PHE A 414 13.40 26.96 9.70
N GLY A 415 14.72 26.72 9.73
CA GLY A 415 15.33 25.43 9.99
C GLY A 415 15.60 24.61 8.72
N PRO A 416 16.22 23.42 8.87
CA PRO A 416 16.77 22.65 7.75
C PRO A 416 15.74 21.79 6.98
N TYR A 417 14.46 21.87 7.34
CA TYR A 417 13.42 20.93 6.87
C TYR A 417 12.82 21.38 5.52
N VAL A 418 13.69 21.41 4.50
CA VAL A 418 13.35 21.73 3.11
C VAL A 418 13.63 20.51 2.24
N PHE A 419 12.62 20.05 1.50
CA PHE A 419 12.69 18.83 0.69
C PHE A 419 12.34 19.04 -0.78
N PHE A 420 13.00 18.30 -1.66
CA PHE A 420 12.84 18.31 -3.12
C PHE A 420 12.48 16.89 -3.57
N LEU A 421 11.24 16.64 -4.01
CA LEU A 421 10.72 15.28 -4.22
C LEU A 421 11.01 14.35 -3.02
N ASP A 422 10.71 14.86 -1.82
CA ASP A 422 10.94 14.21 -0.52
C ASP A 422 12.43 13.98 -0.14
N LEU A 423 13.37 14.48 -0.93
CA LEU A 423 14.81 14.38 -0.67
C LEU A 423 15.36 15.67 -0.04
N THR A 424 16.38 15.57 0.80
CA THR A 424 17.18 16.74 1.16
C THR A 424 17.85 17.30 -0.10
N TYR A 425 18.33 18.54 -0.06
CA TYR A 425 19.05 19.13 -1.20
C TYR A 425 20.25 18.26 -1.63
N GLU A 426 21.03 17.77 -0.67
CA GLU A 426 22.21 16.92 -0.92
C GLU A 426 21.83 15.57 -1.55
N GLU A 427 20.79 14.92 -1.01
CA GLU A 427 20.21 13.69 -1.55
C GLU A 427 19.71 13.91 -2.99
N PHE A 428 19.03 15.03 -3.24
CA PHE A 428 18.48 15.39 -4.54
C PHE A 428 19.57 15.63 -5.59
N VAL A 429 20.58 16.45 -5.29
CA VAL A 429 21.68 16.76 -6.24
C VAL A 429 22.48 15.51 -6.58
N LYS A 430 22.70 14.62 -5.61
CA LYS A 430 23.37 13.34 -5.85
C LYS A 430 22.57 12.44 -6.79
N ARG A 431 21.24 12.47 -6.68
CA ARG A 431 20.35 11.55 -7.38
C ARG A 431 19.90 12.04 -8.75
N TYR A 432 19.71 13.34 -8.90
CA TYR A 432 19.23 13.99 -10.13
C TYR A 432 20.17 15.14 -10.55
N PRO A 433 21.48 14.89 -10.72
CA PRO A 433 22.44 15.93 -11.07
C PRO A 433 22.08 16.65 -12.39
N GLU A 434 21.43 15.94 -13.32
CA GLU A 434 20.97 16.48 -14.61
C GLU A 434 19.87 17.54 -14.48
N ARG A 435 19.19 17.61 -13.34
CA ARG A 435 18.13 18.57 -13.04
C ARG A 435 18.63 19.83 -12.33
N VAL A 436 19.91 19.85 -11.95
CA VAL A 436 20.53 20.94 -11.20
C VAL A 436 21.41 21.75 -12.14
N ARG A 437 21.09 23.02 -12.32
CA ARG A 437 21.85 23.96 -13.13
C ARG A 437 22.65 24.92 -12.24
N GLN A 438 23.95 25.03 -12.48
CA GLN A 438 24.75 26.08 -11.83
C GLN A 438 24.37 27.45 -12.41
N ALA A 439 24.00 28.40 -11.55
CA ALA A 439 23.54 29.72 -11.97
C ALA A 439 24.45 30.86 -11.47
N GLY A 440 25.39 30.57 -10.57
CA GLY A 440 26.40 31.50 -10.05
C GLY A 440 27.29 30.83 -9.00
N GLU A 441 28.27 31.55 -8.45
CA GLU A 441 29.03 31.07 -7.30
C GLU A 441 28.10 30.92 -6.09
N GLY A 442 28.09 29.75 -5.46
CA GLY A 442 27.19 29.45 -4.33
C GLY A 442 25.70 29.41 -4.70
N MET A 443 25.33 29.29 -5.99
CA MET A 443 23.93 29.31 -6.41
C MET A 443 23.61 28.26 -7.48
N THR A 444 22.58 27.46 -7.19
CA THR A 444 22.03 26.46 -8.12
C THR A 444 20.56 26.74 -8.39
N GLU A 445 20.08 26.24 -9.53
CA GLU A 445 18.68 26.30 -9.91
C GLU A 445 18.19 24.91 -10.28
N ILE A 446 16.98 24.60 -9.83
CA ILE A 446 16.32 23.32 -10.07
C ILE A 446 15.00 23.60 -10.76
N ASP A 447 14.78 22.89 -11.86
CA ASP A 447 13.60 23.01 -12.69
C ASP A 447 12.59 21.90 -12.37
N PHE A 448 11.44 22.28 -11.79
CA PHE A 448 10.25 21.44 -11.67
C PHE A 448 9.15 21.97 -12.58
N ALA A 449 8.25 21.08 -13.02
CA ALA A 449 7.13 21.46 -13.89
C ALA A 449 6.27 22.59 -13.27
N GLY A 450 5.99 22.51 -11.97
CA GLY A 450 5.16 23.46 -11.23
C GLY A 450 5.89 24.58 -10.49
N VAL A 451 7.22 24.51 -10.33
CA VAL A 451 8.00 25.49 -9.54
C VAL A 451 9.40 25.63 -10.11
N TRP A 452 9.88 26.88 -10.21
CA TRP A 452 11.30 27.15 -10.32
C TRP A 452 11.89 27.34 -8.92
N ALA A 453 12.90 26.55 -8.58
CA ALA A 453 13.62 26.66 -7.31
C ALA A 453 15.03 27.19 -7.54
N ARG A 454 15.41 28.23 -6.80
CA ARG A 454 16.77 28.78 -6.73
C ARG A 454 17.32 28.54 -5.34
N CYS A 455 18.42 27.82 -5.27
CA CYS A 455 19.06 27.39 -4.03
C CYS A 455 20.35 28.20 -3.83
N TYR A 456 20.49 28.80 -2.67
CA TYR A 456 21.67 29.54 -2.25
C TYR A 456 22.42 28.70 -1.21
N LEU A 457 23.73 28.56 -1.43
CA LEU A 457 24.62 27.69 -0.67
C LEU A 457 25.66 28.52 0.06
N ASP A 458 26.10 28.04 1.23
CA ASP A 458 27.28 28.59 1.90
C ASP A 458 28.59 28.09 1.25
N GLU A 459 29.73 28.53 1.80
CA GLU A 459 31.07 28.13 1.34
C GLU A 459 31.32 26.61 1.42
N ARG A 460 30.54 25.87 2.22
CA ARG A 460 30.63 24.42 2.37
C ARG A 460 29.68 23.67 1.44
N GLY A 461 28.87 24.38 0.66
CA GLY A 461 27.87 23.82 -0.23
C GLY A 461 26.56 23.45 0.45
N THR A 462 26.33 23.86 1.70
CA THR A 462 25.09 23.60 2.45
C THR A 462 24.02 24.63 2.07
N LEU A 463 22.78 24.18 1.88
CA LEU A 463 21.65 25.05 1.57
C LEU A 463 21.37 26.03 2.73
N THR A 464 21.33 27.32 2.43
CA THR A 464 21.07 28.38 3.42
C THR A 464 19.83 29.21 3.11
N ARG A 465 19.49 29.35 1.83
CA ARG A 465 18.27 30.03 1.39
C ARG A 465 17.70 29.34 0.15
N LEU A 466 16.39 29.29 0.06
CA LEU A 466 15.65 28.78 -1.10
C LEU A 466 14.69 29.88 -1.57
N GLU A 467 14.69 30.16 -2.87
CA GLU A 467 13.66 30.97 -3.51
C GLU A 467 12.85 30.10 -4.46
N THR A 468 11.53 30.15 -4.33
CA THR A 468 10.60 29.45 -5.21
C THR A 468 9.81 30.47 -6.02
N THR A 469 9.55 30.17 -7.29
CA THR A 469 8.62 30.91 -8.14
C THR A 469 7.67 29.92 -8.77
N SER A 470 6.38 30.11 -8.54
CA SER A 470 5.38 29.18 -9.06
C SER A 470 5.28 29.27 -10.57
N ARG A 471 5.07 28.12 -11.21
CA ARG A 471 4.73 28.03 -12.62
C ARG A 471 3.24 27.79 -12.75
N PHE A 472 2.60 28.67 -13.51
CA PHE A 472 1.16 28.64 -13.69
C PHE A 472 0.79 27.70 -14.83
N ARG A 473 -0.41 27.11 -14.71
CA ARG A 473 -1.03 26.37 -15.80
C ARG A 473 -2.47 26.79 -16.03
N VAL A 474 -2.92 26.74 -17.28
CA VAL A 474 -4.31 26.97 -17.67
C VAL A 474 -5.03 25.63 -17.79
N GLN A 475 -5.77 25.25 -16.75
CA GLN A 475 -6.50 23.99 -16.69
C GLN A 475 -7.85 24.08 -17.41
N LEU A 476 -8.13 23.10 -18.25
CA LEU A 476 -9.37 22.98 -19.03
C LEU A 476 -10.44 22.17 -18.28
N LYS A 477 -11.71 22.61 -18.32
CA LYS A 477 -12.82 21.88 -17.68
C LYS A 477 -13.19 20.64 -18.49
N ASP A 478 -13.60 20.88 -19.72
CA ASP A 478 -14.17 19.90 -20.62
C ASP A 478 -13.65 20.12 -22.04
N PRO A 479 -12.39 19.75 -22.32
CA PRO A 479 -11.76 19.94 -23.62
C PRO A 479 -12.46 19.13 -24.71
N LYS A 480 -13.16 18.05 -24.37
CA LYS A 480 -13.94 17.25 -25.32
C LYS A 480 -15.17 18.01 -25.79
N ARG A 481 -15.94 18.61 -24.86
CA ARG A 481 -17.07 19.47 -25.23
C ARG A 481 -16.61 20.72 -25.97
N ASP A 482 -15.49 21.28 -25.55
CA ASP A 482 -14.99 22.57 -26.04
C ASP A 482 -14.00 22.41 -27.22
N GLU A 483 -13.82 21.23 -27.81
CA GLU A 483 -12.72 20.88 -28.75
C GLU A 483 -12.55 21.90 -29.89
N ARG A 484 -13.66 22.24 -30.58
CA ARG A 484 -13.65 23.22 -31.69
C ARG A 484 -13.26 24.63 -31.22
N TYR A 485 -13.73 25.02 -30.03
CA TYR A 485 -13.42 26.31 -29.42
C TYR A 485 -11.98 26.34 -28.88
N LEU A 486 -11.48 25.19 -28.40
CA LEU A 486 -10.12 25.01 -27.92
C LEU A 486 -9.12 25.13 -29.06
N ALA A 487 -9.35 24.47 -30.20
CA ALA A 487 -8.48 24.62 -31.38
C ALA A 487 -8.41 26.08 -31.86
N MET A 488 -9.55 26.79 -31.92
CA MET A 488 -9.58 28.21 -32.25
C MET A 488 -8.86 29.06 -31.19
N GLY A 489 -9.05 28.74 -29.92
CA GLY A 489 -8.44 29.42 -28.80
C GLY A 489 -6.92 29.26 -28.78
N LEU A 490 -6.40 28.06 -29.00
CA LEU A 490 -4.96 27.78 -29.09
C LEU A 490 -4.30 28.52 -30.25
N HIS A 491 -4.95 28.54 -31.42
CA HIS A 491 -4.48 29.32 -32.57
C HIS A 491 -4.36 30.81 -32.23
N LYS A 492 -5.38 31.38 -31.58
CA LYS A 492 -5.40 32.81 -31.22
C LYS A 492 -4.47 33.16 -30.06
N ALA A 493 -4.37 32.29 -29.05
CA ALA A 493 -3.61 32.56 -27.83
C ALA A 493 -2.10 32.35 -28.01
N LEU A 494 -1.72 31.36 -28.82
CA LEU A 494 -0.33 30.90 -28.96
C LEU A 494 0.23 31.10 -30.37
N GLY A 495 -0.56 31.60 -31.32
CA GLY A 495 -0.14 31.74 -32.73
C GLY A 495 0.06 30.39 -33.43
N MET A 496 -0.44 29.31 -32.86
CA MET A 496 -0.22 27.94 -33.32
C MET A 496 -0.84 27.70 -34.70
N ALA A 497 -0.18 26.92 -35.56
CA ALA A 497 -0.74 26.59 -36.87
C ALA A 497 -2.07 25.85 -36.73
N GLY A 498 -3.06 26.15 -37.58
CA GLY A 498 -4.42 25.61 -37.44
C GLY A 498 -4.54 24.08 -37.54
N ALA A 499 -3.57 23.41 -38.17
CA ALA A 499 -3.50 21.94 -38.15
C ALA A 499 -3.01 21.42 -36.80
N GLU A 500 -1.93 22.00 -36.26
CA GLU A 500 -1.37 21.64 -34.95
C GLU A 500 -2.36 21.90 -33.82
N ALA A 501 -3.04 23.05 -33.83
CA ALA A 501 -4.03 23.41 -32.81
C ALA A 501 -5.21 22.43 -32.77
N ARG A 502 -5.62 21.89 -33.93
CA ARG A 502 -6.66 20.84 -34.02
C ARG A 502 -6.15 19.52 -33.45
N THR A 503 -4.98 19.06 -33.88
CA THR A 503 -4.38 17.82 -33.38
C THR A 503 -4.25 17.83 -31.85
N ARG A 504 -3.78 18.93 -31.27
CA ARG A 504 -3.63 19.06 -29.81
C ARG A 504 -4.98 19.12 -29.08
N ALA A 505 -5.98 19.82 -29.63
CA ALA A 505 -7.31 19.85 -29.06
C ALA A 505 -7.99 18.46 -29.09
N GLU A 506 -7.87 17.74 -30.21
CA GLU A 506 -8.37 16.37 -30.36
C GLU A 506 -7.71 15.41 -29.37
N ALA A 507 -6.38 15.50 -29.18
CA ALA A 507 -5.65 14.67 -28.23
C ALA A 507 -6.19 14.84 -26.80
N GLN A 508 -6.50 16.07 -26.38
CA GLN A 508 -7.10 16.34 -25.07
C GLN A 508 -8.54 15.81 -24.92
N GLY A 509 -9.29 15.75 -26.02
CA GLY A 509 -10.66 15.21 -26.05
C GLY A 509 -10.75 13.69 -25.94
N ARG A 510 -9.63 12.95 -26.14
CA ARG A 510 -9.58 11.47 -26.09
C ARG A 510 -9.68 10.91 -24.68
N PHE A 511 -9.31 11.69 -23.67
CA PHE A 511 -9.29 11.24 -22.28
C PHE A 511 -10.65 11.39 -21.62
N LYS A 512 -11.21 10.27 -21.14
CA LYS A 512 -12.54 10.20 -20.53
C LYS A 512 -12.58 10.87 -19.15
N TYR A 513 -11.48 10.80 -18.41
CA TYR A 513 -11.36 11.37 -17.07
C TYR A 513 -10.26 12.44 -16.99
N ALA A 514 -10.44 13.46 -16.16
CA ALA A 514 -9.47 14.56 -16.01
C ALA A 514 -8.09 14.10 -15.50
N ARG A 515 -8.04 13.00 -14.74
CA ARG A 515 -6.81 12.39 -14.21
C ARG A 515 -5.95 11.67 -15.26
N GLU A 516 -6.55 11.34 -16.41
CA GLU A 516 -5.89 10.61 -17.50
C GLU A 516 -5.36 11.56 -18.57
N ARG A 517 -5.69 12.85 -18.48
CA ARG A 517 -5.23 13.85 -19.45
C ARG A 517 -3.75 14.10 -19.25
N GLU A 518 -2.97 13.85 -20.28
CA GLU A 518 -1.64 14.44 -20.39
C GLU A 518 -1.78 15.96 -20.34
N GLU A 519 -0.97 16.62 -19.52
CA GLU A 519 -0.92 18.07 -19.51
C GLU A 519 -0.44 18.59 -20.86
N MET A 520 -1.15 19.58 -21.42
CA MET A 520 -0.61 20.31 -22.55
C MET A 520 0.56 21.16 -22.07
N ASP A 521 1.78 20.78 -22.45
CA ASP A 521 3.02 21.54 -22.31
C ASP A 521 2.83 23.04 -22.62
N CYS A 522 2.07 23.38 -23.66
CA CYS A 522 1.83 24.76 -24.07
C CYS A 522 0.85 25.54 -23.17
N LEU A 523 0.24 24.88 -22.19
CA LEU A 523 -0.65 25.47 -21.19
C LEU A 523 -0.10 25.32 -19.76
N SER A 524 1.13 24.81 -19.59
CA SER A 524 1.82 24.65 -18.32
C SER A 524 3.19 25.35 -18.35
N GLY A 525 3.84 25.48 -17.19
CA GLY A 525 5.15 26.16 -17.12
C GLY A 525 5.11 27.68 -17.32
N LEU A 526 3.94 28.31 -17.25
CA LEU A 526 3.72 29.71 -17.64
C LEU A 526 4.05 30.69 -16.51
N SER A 527 4.48 31.89 -16.86
CA SER A 527 4.38 33.03 -15.93
C SER A 527 2.92 33.39 -15.67
N ARG A 528 2.66 34.14 -14.58
CA ARG A 528 1.30 34.61 -14.26
C ARG A 528 0.69 35.41 -15.41
N ALA A 529 1.47 36.34 -15.98
CA ALA A 529 1.02 37.19 -17.07
C ALA A 529 0.69 36.40 -18.34
N GLU A 530 1.45 35.34 -18.66
CA GLU A 530 1.16 34.44 -19.77
C GLU A 530 -0.14 33.66 -19.55
N ALA A 531 -0.31 33.09 -18.36
CA ALA A 531 -1.51 32.35 -18.00
C ALA A 531 -2.77 33.23 -18.08
N GLU A 532 -2.71 34.48 -17.62
CA GLU A 532 -3.83 35.43 -17.72
C GLU A 532 -4.18 35.82 -19.17
N ARG A 533 -3.17 36.03 -20.02
CA ARG A 533 -3.39 36.29 -21.46
C ARG A 533 -4.05 35.11 -22.14
N ILE A 534 -3.54 33.90 -21.93
CA ILE A 534 -4.06 32.67 -22.52
C ILE A 534 -5.49 32.41 -22.02
N LEU A 535 -5.73 32.50 -20.70
CA LEU A 535 -7.05 32.34 -20.10
C LEU A 535 -8.08 33.27 -20.75
N THR A 536 -7.74 34.55 -20.91
CA THR A 536 -8.62 35.57 -21.48
C THR A 536 -9.02 35.21 -22.92
N VAL A 537 -8.05 34.81 -23.75
CA VAL A 537 -8.30 34.43 -25.14
C VAL A 537 -9.14 33.15 -25.24
N LEU A 538 -8.81 32.13 -24.43
CA LEU A 538 -9.54 30.86 -24.41
C LEU A 538 -11.00 31.06 -23.99
N ARG A 539 -11.26 31.82 -22.92
CA ARG A 539 -12.62 32.14 -22.47
C ARG A 539 -13.39 32.99 -23.48
N GLY A 540 -12.72 33.95 -24.11
CA GLY A 540 -13.30 34.72 -25.21
C GLY A 540 -13.71 33.85 -26.40
N CYS A 541 -13.10 32.68 -26.56
CA CYS A 541 -13.47 31.68 -27.56
C CYS A 541 -14.55 30.69 -27.10
N GLY A 542 -15.01 30.77 -25.84
CA GLY A 542 -16.02 29.86 -25.28
C GLY A 542 -15.45 28.64 -24.56
N VAL A 543 -14.13 28.57 -24.34
CA VAL A 543 -13.49 27.46 -23.62
C VAL A 543 -13.59 27.69 -22.11
N GLN A 544 -14.10 26.69 -21.38
CA GLN A 544 -14.10 26.73 -19.92
C GLN A 544 -12.72 26.33 -19.39
N CYS A 545 -11.99 27.31 -18.85
CA CYS A 545 -10.65 27.13 -18.31
C CYS A 545 -10.42 27.97 -17.05
N ARG A 546 -9.39 27.63 -16.27
CA ARG A 546 -8.98 28.28 -15.00
C ARG A 546 -7.46 28.29 -14.83
N ILE A 547 -6.91 29.14 -13.96
CA ILE A 547 -5.47 29.18 -13.65
C ILE A 547 -5.18 28.37 -12.38
N MET A 548 -4.06 27.64 -12.35
CA MET A 548 -3.51 26.92 -11.19
C MET A 548 -2.03 27.30 -10.99
N PRO A 549 -1.45 27.23 -9.77
CA PRO A 549 -2.10 26.90 -8.48
C PRO A 549 -3.00 28.04 -7.94
N TRP A 550 -3.79 27.75 -6.89
CA TRP A 550 -4.88 28.62 -6.37
C TRP A 550 -4.45 29.67 -5.35
N LEU A 551 -3.19 29.68 -4.94
CA LEU A 551 -2.74 30.41 -3.76
C LEU A 551 -3.11 31.89 -3.81
N ILE A 552 -2.98 32.51 -4.99
CA ILE A 552 -3.34 33.90 -5.27
C ILE A 552 -4.40 33.97 -6.38
N ALA A 553 -5.41 33.08 -6.34
CA ALA A 553 -6.50 33.13 -7.30
C ALA A 553 -7.19 34.51 -7.28
N LYS A 554 -7.11 35.25 -8.39
CA LYS A 554 -7.80 36.52 -8.61
C LYS A 554 -9.27 36.28 -8.97
N ARG A 555 -10.11 37.31 -8.83
CA ARG A 555 -11.50 37.26 -9.31
C ARG A 555 -11.48 37.05 -10.83
N GLY A 556 -11.85 35.85 -11.27
CA GLY A 556 -11.72 35.42 -12.67
C GLY A 556 -10.85 34.19 -12.87
N ASP A 557 -10.09 33.74 -11.87
CA ASP A 557 -9.27 32.52 -12.01
C ASP A 557 -10.08 31.23 -11.82
N THR A 558 -11.36 31.34 -11.46
CA THR A 558 -12.27 30.21 -11.19
C THR A 558 -13.15 29.90 -12.40
N TRP A 559 -13.79 28.74 -12.43
CA TRP A 559 -14.69 28.32 -13.52
C TRP A 559 -15.72 29.36 -13.96
#